data_AF-A0A495ZYN2-F1
#
_entry.id   AF-A0A495ZYN2-F1
#
_cell.length_a   1.000
_cell.length_b   1.000
_cell.length_c   1.000
_cell.angle_alpha   90.00
_cell.angle_beta   90.00
_cell.angle_gamma   90.00
#
_symmetry.space_group_name_H-M   'P 1'
#
loop_
_entity.id
_entity.type
_entity.pdbx_description
1 polymer ?
#
loop_
_entity_poly.entity_id
_entity_poly.type
_entity_poly.pdbx_seq_one_letter_code
_entity_poly.pdbx_strand_id
1 'polypeptide(L)'
;MALIIEQGEINNGGIVLSKPLSLPEGTKVRIQIEPIDTDDDNQSTTSDDENEDFANSSFFGMWADREDMRDSVAWVRKQREKWLERITRTE
;
A
#
# COMPACT_ATOMS: atom_id res chain seq x y z
N MET A 1 5.54 36.36 6.82
CA MET A 1 4.92 35.59 5.72
C MET A 1 3.77 34.80 6.33
N ALA A 2 2.55 34.97 5.84
CA ALA A 2 1.39 34.23 6.35
C ALA A 2 1.35 32.85 5.68
N LEU A 3 1.22 31.80 6.49
CA LEU A 3 0.91 30.47 6.00
C LEU A 3 -0.60 30.41 5.78
N ILE A 4 -1.02 30.15 4.55
CA ILE A 4 -2.42 29.95 4.20
C ILE A 4 -2.60 28.45 3.98
N ILE A 5 -3.43 27.81 4.81
CA ILE A 5 -3.77 26.40 4.72
C ILE A 5 -5.21 26.34 4.22
N GLU A 6 -5.41 25.74 3.04
CA GLU A 6 -6.73 25.51 2.45
C GLU A 6 -6.90 24.02 2.19
N GLN A 7 -8.12 23.53 2.39
CA GLN A 7 -8.47 22.15 2.11
C GLN A 7 -9.06 22.04 0.70
N GLY A 8 -8.74 20.94 0.03
CA GLY A 8 -9.27 20.62 -1.29
C GLY A 8 -9.41 19.13 -1.47
N GLU A 9 -10.37 18.74 -2.31
CA GLU A 9 -10.64 17.35 -2.64
C GLU A 9 -10.02 16.99 -4.00
N ILE A 10 -9.67 15.72 -4.17
CA ILE A 10 -9.20 15.22 -5.46
C ILE A 10 -10.40 14.86 -6.34
N ASN A 11 -10.59 15.58 -7.43
CA ASN A 11 -11.63 15.32 -8.42
C ASN A 11 -11.00 15.28 -9.83
N ASN A 12 -11.18 14.17 -10.55
CA ASN A 12 -10.62 13.94 -11.88
C ASN A 12 -9.09 14.20 -11.99
N GLY A 13 -8.34 13.87 -10.94
CA GLY A 13 -6.88 14.08 -10.88
C GLY A 13 -6.45 15.53 -10.63
N GLY A 14 -7.39 16.45 -10.38
CA GLY A 14 -7.11 17.83 -9.94
C GLY A 14 -7.48 18.05 -8.48
N ILE A 15 -6.76 18.96 -7.81
CA ILE A 15 -7.11 19.43 -6.47
C ILE A 15 -8.16 20.54 -6.62
N VAL A 16 -9.36 20.31 -6.11
CA VAL A 16 -10.46 21.29 -6.11
C VAL A 16 -10.59 21.86 -4.71
N LEU A 17 -10.27 23.15 -4.55
CA LEU A 17 -10.40 23.85 -3.28
C LEU A 17 -11.88 24.11 -2.97
N SER A 18 -12.29 23.97 -1.70
CA SER A 18 -13.67 24.28 -1.28
C SER A 18 -14.00 25.76 -1.41
N LYS A 19 -12.99 26.64 -1.35
CA LYS A 19 -13.11 28.08 -1.54
C LYS A 19 -12.07 28.58 -2.53
N PRO A 20 -12.43 29.51 -3.44
CA PRO A 20 -11.48 30.09 -4.38
C PRO A 20 -10.45 30.94 -3.63
N LEU A 21 -9.18 30.58 -3.75
CA LEU A 21 -8.07 31.32 -3.16
C LEU A 21 -7.58 32.39 -4.14
N SER A 22 -7.76 33.66 -3.78
CA SER A 22 -7.29 34.79 -4.59
C SER A 22 -5.80 35.06 -4.33
N LEU A 23 -4.96 34.68 -5.29
CA LEU A 23 -3.53 34.99 -5.28
C LEU A 23 -3.20 35.93 -6.45
N PRO A 24 -2.33 36.95 -6.24
CA PRO A 24 -1.84 37.78 -7.33
C PRO A 24 -1.14 36.97 -8.41
N GLU A 25 -1.26 37.41 -9.67
CA GLU A 25 -0.56 36.77 -10.78
C GLU A 25 0.96 36.73 -10.56
N GLY A 26 1.60 35.61 -10.88
CA GLY A 26 3.03 35.40 -10.67
C GLY A 26 3.43 34.95 -9.25
N THR A 27 2.46 34.71 -8.36
CA THR A 27 2.74 34.17 -7.03
C THR A 27 3.29 32.75 -7.12
N LYS A 28 4.49 32.51 -6.59
CA LYS A 28 5.05 31.16 -6.43
C LYS A 28 4.46 30.50 -5.18
N VAL A 29 3.90 29.31 -5.32
CA VAL A 29 3.28 28.55 -4.23
C VAL A 29 4.02 27.24 -3.99
N ARG A 30 4.03 26.77 -2.74
CA ARG A 30 4.43 25.41 -2.36
C ARG A 30 3.16 24.64 -2.00
N ILE A 31 2.96 23.48 -2.61
CA ILE A 31 1.85 22.60 -2.29
C ILE A 31 2.34 21.59 -1.26
N GLN A 32 1.68 21.54 -0.10
CA GLN A 32 1.85 20.51 0.91
C GLN A 32 0.53 19.73 0.97
N ILE A 33 0.61 18.43 0.69
CA ILE A 33 -0.55 17.54 0.70
C ILE A 33 -0.44 16.72 1.97
N GLU A 34 -1.39 16.91 2.87
CA GLU A 34 -1.59 16.06 4.03
C GLU A 34 -2.89 15.30 3.80
N PRO A 35 -2.87 13.95 3.80
CA PRO A 35 -4.11 13.19 3.78
C PRO A 35 -4.92 13.59 5.02
N ILE A 36 -6.15 14.04 4.79
CA ILE A 36 -7.09 14.26 5.87
C ILE A 36 -7.74 12.91 6.08
N ASP A 37 -7.34 12.22 7.13
CA ASP A 37 -8.06 11.05 7.61
C ASP A 37 -9.47 11.54 7.97
N THR A 38 -10.43 11.25 7.11
CA THR A 38 -11.84 11.33 7.50
C THR A 38 -11.97 10.35 8.65
N ASP A 39 -12.48 10.78 9.80
CA ASP A 39 -12.71 9.96 11.00
C ASP A 39 -13.75 8.83 10.74
N ASP A 40 -13.49 7.97 9.77
CA ASP A 40 -14.20 6.74 9.44
C ASP A 40 -13.23 5.61 9.05
N ASP A 41 -11.91 5.81 9.18
CA ASP A 41 -10.96 4.72 9.35
C ASP A 41 -9.98 5.07 10.46
N ASN A 42 -10.04 4.23 11.49
CA ASN A 42 -9.34 4.33 12.75
C ASN A 42 -7.81 4.38 12.53
N GLN A 43 -7.19 5.46 13.02
CA GLN A 43 -5.81 5.51 13.52
C GLN A 43 -4.68 4.95 12.64
N SER A 44 -3.97 5.84 11.94
CA SER A 44 -2.50 5.77 11.88
C SER A 44 -1.90 6.17 13.23
N THR A 45 -2.09 5.32 14.23
CA THR A 45 -1.07 5.12 15.27
C THR A 45 -0.48 3.76 14.97
N THR A 46 0.78 3.69 14.59
CA THR A 46 1.56 2.46 14.66
C THR A 46 1.68 2.07 16.14
N SER A 47 0.61 1.59 16.74
CA SER A 47 0.62 0.82 17.97
C SER A 47 1.12 -0.56 17.62
N ASP A 48 2.05 -1.10 18.41
CA ASP A 48 2.55 -2.46 18.25
C ASP A 48 1.41 -3.51 18.14
N ASP A 49 0.21 -3.19 18.66
CA ASP A 49 -1.05 -3.94 18.51
C ASP A 49 -1.47 -4.25 17.06
N GLU A 50 -1.34 -3.32 16.11
CA GLU A 50 -1.81 -3.58 14.72
C GLU A 50 -0.89 -4.55 13.98
N ASN A 51 0.41 -4.49 14.28
CA ASN A 51 1.37 -5.46 13.78
C ASN A 51 1.20 -6.82 14.47
N GLU A 52 0.82 -6.85 15.75
CA GLU A 52 0.46 -8.09 16.43
C GLU A 52 -0.80 -8.72 15.81
N ASP A 53 -1.84 -7.96 15.52
CA ASP A 53 -3.05 -8.47 14.86
C ASP A 53 -2.78 -9.02 13.45
N PHE A 54 -1.90 -8.36 12.68
CA PHE A 54 -1.48 -8.87 11.37
C PHE A 54 -0.62 -10.14 11.48
N ALA A 55 0.34 -10.18 12.41
CA ALA A 55 1.20 -11.34 12.65
C ALA A 55 0.42 -12.54 13.21
N ASN A 56 -0.68 -12.29 13.94
CA ASN A 56 -1.60 -13.30 14.47
C ASN A 56 -2.69 -13.72 13.47
N SER A 57 -2.70 -13.15 12.26
CA SER A 57 -3.63 -13.56 11.22
C SER A 57 -3.36 -14.99 10.76
N SER A 58 -4.41 -15.73 10.36
CA SER A 58 -4.32 -17.11 9.88
C SER A 58 -3.50 -17.30 8.60
N PHE A 59 -3.05 -16.21 7.97
CA PHE A 59 -2.22 -16.23 6.77
C PHE A 59 -0.73 -16.32 7.10
N PHE A 60 -0.30 -15.75 8.24
CA PHE A 60 1.04 -15.94 8.75
C PHE A 60 1.24 -17.39 9.18
N GLY A 61 2.34 -18.01 8.75
CA GLY A 61 2.62 -19.40 9.09
C GLY A 61 1.74 -20.45 8.39
N MET A 62 0.88 -20.09 7.43
CA MET A 62 0.04 -21.04 6.68
C MET A 62 0.85 -22.18 6.03
N TRP A 63 2.13 -21.94 5.76
CA TRP A 63 3.05 -22.90 5.16
C TRP A 63 4.01 -23.56 6.16
N ALA A 64 3.93 -23.24 7.46
CA ALA A 64 4.84 -23.75 8.49
C ALA A 64 4.71 -25.25 8.70
N ASP A 65 3.49 -25.78 8.61
CA ASP A 65 3.20 -27.22 8.80
C ASP A 65 3.48 -28.07 7.56
N ARG A 66 3.90 -27.44 6.45
CA ARG A 66 4.23 -28.16 5.23
C ARG A 66 5.65 -28.70 5.28
N GLU A 67 5.76 -30.02 5.39
CA GLU A 67 7.04 -30.73 5.36
C GLU A 67 7.87 -30.40 4.10
N ASP A 68 7.22 -30.20 2.95
CA ASP A 68 7.89 -29.85 1.70
C ASP A 68 8.37 -28.39 1.63
N MET A 69 7.97 -27.54 2.58
CA MET A 69 8.48 -26.17 2.73
C MET A 69 9.69 -26.05 3.68
N ARG A 70 10.09 -27.15 4.37
CA ARG A 70 11.32 -27.17 5.18
C ARG A 70 12.57 -26.83 4.37
N ASP A 71 12.62 -27.26 3.11
CA ASP A 71 13.61 -26.82 2.12
C ASP A 71 12.88 -26.13 0.97
N SER A 72 12.61 -24.84 1.17
CA SER A 72 11.90 -24.01 0.20
C SER A 72 12.62 -23.91 -1.14
N VAL A 73 13.95 -23.97 -1.15
CA VAL A 73 14.76 -23.91 -2.36
C VAL A 73 14.60 -25.18 -3.20
N ALA A 74 14.68 -26.35 -2.56
CA ALA A 74 14.45 -27.63 -3.22
C ALA A 74 13.02 -27.74 -3.76
N TRP A 75 12.03 -27.26 -3.00
CA TRP A 75 10.64 -27.22 -3.43
C TRP A 75 10.45 -26.38 -4.70
N VAL A 76 10.99 -25.16 -4.75
CA VAL A 76 10.89 -24.29 -5.93
C VAL A 76 11.55 -24.93 -7.15
N ARG A 77 12.70 -25.58 -6.99
CA ARG A 77 13.38 -26.30 -8.09
C ARG A 77 12.48 -27.39 -8.69
N LYS A 78 11.88 -28.22 -7.84
CA LYS A 78 10.93 -29.27 -8.25
C LYS A 78 9.69 -28.71 -8.95
N GLN A 79 9.17 -27.56 -8.50
CA GLN A 79 8.07 -26.90 -9.21
C GLN A 79 8.50 -26.45 -10.61
N ARG A 80 9.69 -25.84 -10.75
CA ARG A 80 10.21 -25.39 -12.06
C ARG A 80 10.41 -26.54 -13.04
N GLU A 81 10.92 -27.67 -12.58
CA GLU A 81 11.05 -28.88 -13.40
C GLU A 81 9.69 -29.35 -13.92
N LYS A 82 8.66 -29.44 -13.06
CA LYS A 82 7.30 -29.78 -13.48
C LYS A 82 6.72 -28.80 -14.49
N TRP A 83 7.01 -27.50 -14.35
CA TRP A 83 6.59 -26.49 -15.32
C TRP A 83 7.28 -26.69 -16.67
N LEU A 84 8.58 -26.95 -16.67
CA LEU A 84 9.34 -27.25 -17.89
C LEU A 84 8.81 -28.51 -18.58
N GLU A 85 8.58 -29.59 -17.84
CA GLU A 85 8.00 -30.82 -18.38
C GLU A 85 6.66 -30.58 -19.07
N ARG A 86 5.78 -29.77 -18.46
CA ARG A 86 4.48 -29.40 -19.07
C ARG A 86 4.67 -28.66 -20.38
N ILE A 87 5.58 -27.70 -20.43
CA ILE A 87 5.86 -26.94 -21.65
C ILE A 87 6.38 -27.88 -22.74
N THR A 88 7.33 -28.76 -22.43
CA THR A 88 7.94 -29.69 -23.39
C THR A 88 7.03 -30.84 -23.83
N ARG A 89 5.97 -31.17 -23.07
CA ARG A 89 5.02 -32.24 -23.41
C ARG A 89 3.90 -31.76 -24.35
N THR A 90 3.82 -30.46 -24.58
CA THR A 90 2.79 -29.84 -25.43
C THR A 90 3.29 -29.59 -26.86
N GLU A 91 4.52 -30.04 -27.16
CA GLU A 91 5.10 -30.15 -28.52
C GLU A 91 5.07 -31.62 -28.98
#